data_AF-A0A520U8X1-F1
#
_entry.id   AF-A0A520U8X1-F1
#
_cell.length_a   1.000
_cell.length_b   1.000
_cell.length_c   1.000
_cell.angle_alpha   90.00
_cell.angle_beta   90.00
_cell.angle_gamma   90.00
#
_symmetry.space_group_name_H-M   'P 1'
#
loop_
_entity.id
_entity.type
_entity.pdbx_description
1 polymer ?
#
loop_
_entity_poly.entity_id
_entity_poly.type
_entity_poly.pdbx_seq_one_letter_code
_entity_poly.pdbx_strand_id
1 'polypeptide(L)'
;MINKSHIRSIIKGISWRIIATLDSFLVVIVITCLFDQCSIQNAIKIGVIEFFLKLIIYYIHERVWLKFIKSPTFSKQESLLKTISWRFIATTTTFLISGAILNDFNKIALFIALLELISKFILYYIHERIWIKIPLGLKHKKK
;
A
#
# COMPACT_ATOMS: atom_id res chain seq x y z
N MET A 1 -18.58 -19.55 -9.87
CA MET A 1 -17.50 -18.60 -10.25
C MET A 1 -17.80 -17.25 -9.64
N ILE A 2 -16.91 -16.73 -8.80
CA ILE A 2 -17.00 -15.39 -8.21
C ILE A 2 -16.89 -14.38 -9.35
N ASN A 3 -17.84 -13.45 -9.48
CA ASN A 3 -17.69 -12.36 -10.44
C ASN A 3 -16.56 -11.43 -9.94
N LYS A 4 -15.48 -11.26 -10.71
CA LYS A 4 -14.29 -10.52 -10.29
C LYS A 4 -14.41 -9.05 -10.71
N SER A 5 -15.28 -8.30 -10.02
CA SER A 5 -15.53 -6.89 -10.36
C SER A 5 -14.25 -6.06 -10.35
N HIS A 6 -14.02 -5.34 -11.46
CA HIS A 6 -12.89 -4.41 -11.60
C HIS A 6 -13.05 -3.18 -10.70
N ILE A 7 -14.30 -2.76 -10.46
CA ILE A 7 -14.65 -1.63 -9.61
C ILE A 7 -14.17 -1.87 -8.17
N ARG A 8 -14.29 -3.10 -7.66
CA ARG A 8 -13.79 -3.44 -6.32
C ARG A 8 -12.28 -3.19 -6.20
N SER A 9 -11.50 -3.65 -7.18
CA SER A 9 -10.04 -3.48 -7.19
C SER A 9 -9.63 -2.00 -7.21
N ILE A 10 -10.34 -1.18 -8.00
CA ILE A 10 -10.09 0.26 -8.12
C ILE A 10 -10.40 0.97 -6.79
N ILE A 11 -11.61 0.79 -6.25
CA ILE A 11 -12.03 1.43 -4.99
C ILE A 11 -11.10 1.00 -3.84
N LYS A 12 -10.74 -0.27 -3.79
CA LYS A 12 -9.81 -0.79 -2.79
C LYS A 12 -8.43 -0.14 -2.91
N GLY A 13 -7.93 0.01 -4.13
CA GLY A 13 -6.67 0.73 -4.39
C GLY A 13 -6.72 2.18 -3.93
N ILE A 14 -7.78 2.91 -4.27
CA ILE A 14 -7.96 4.30 -3.85
C ILE A 14 -8.04 4.40 -2.32
N SER A 15 -8.84 3.54 -1.68
CA SER A 15 -8.97 3.54 -0.21
C SER A 15 -7.63 3.26 0.48
N TRP A 16 -6.84 2.34 -0.07
CA TRP A 16 -5.49 2.07 0.46
C TRP A 16 -4.57 3.27 0.28
N ARG A 17 -4.66 3.97 -0.85
CA ARG A 17 -3.83 5.15 -1.13
C ARG A 17 -4.08 6.27 -0.14
N ILE A 18 -5.35 6.58 0.16
CA ILE A 18 -5.71 7.62 1.13
C ILE A 18 -5.11 7.33 2.51
N ILE A 19 -5.24 6.08 2.98
CA ILE A 19 -4.66 5.65 4.26
C ILE A 19 -3.13 5.75 4.24
N ALA A 20 -2.51 5.27 3.16
CA ALA A 20 -1.05 5.27 3.03
C ALA A 20 -0.46 6.69 2.94
N THR A 21 -1.11 7.62 2.26
CA THR A 21 -0.66 9.02 2.17
C THR A 21 -0.79 9.73 3.51
N LEU A 22 -1.88 9.48 4.25
CA LEU A 22 -2.07 10.05 5.57
C LEU A 22 -1.02 9.52 6.56
N ASP A 23 -0.73 8.22 6.52
CA ASP A 23 0.33 7.59 7.31
C ASP A 23 1.71 8.19 6.98
N SER A 24 2.08 8.28 5.69
CA SER A 24 3.35 8.91 5.29
C SER A 24 3.48 10.35 5.79
N PHE A 25 2.41 11.15 5.69
CA PHE A 25 2.42 12.52 6.18
C PHE A 25 2.63 12.58 7.69
N LEU A 26 1.93 11.74 8.45
CA LEU A 26 2.07 11.64 9.91
C LEU A 26 3.49 11.21 10.30
N VAL A 27 4.02 10.16 9.68
CA VAL A 27 5.37 9.64 9.97
C VAL A 27 6.44 10.69 9.67
N VAL A 28 6.36 11.35 8.51
CA VAL A 28 7.32 12.40 8.15
C VAL A 28 7.27 13.55 9.15
N ILE A 29 6.09 14.05 9.52
CA ILE A 29 5.95 15.13 10.50
C ILE A 29 6.52 14.71 11.86
N VAL A 30 6.12 13.55 12.38
CA VAL A 30 6.59 13.07 13.69
C VAL A 30 8.11 12.98 13.71
N ILE A 31 8.72 12.36 12.69
CA ILE A 31 10.18 12.21 12.64
C ILE A 31 10.87 13.56 12.44
N THR A 32 10.44 14.38 11.48
CA THR A 32 11.12 15.67 11.19
C THR A 32 11.01 16.67 12.36
N CYS A 33 9.88 16.69 13.08
CA CYS A 33 9.74 17.48 14.31
C CYS A 33 10.64 16.96 15.44
N LEU A 34 10.84 15.64 15.56
CA LEU A 34 11.73 15.06 16.58
C LEU A 34 13.22 15.39 16.36
N PHE A 35 13.60 15.77 15.14
CA PHE A 35 14.98 16.13 14.77
C PHE A 35 15.16 17.64 14.53
N ASP A 36 14.22 18.48 14.98
CA ASP A 36 14.24 19.95 14.85
C ASP A 36 14.36 20.48 13.40
N GLN A 37 14.00 19.67 12.40
CA GLN A 37 14.11 20.00 10.97
C GLN A 37 12.78 19.80 10.23
N CYS A 38 11.80 20.64 10.53
CA CYS A 38 10.52 20.67 9.80
C CYS A 38 10.74 21.03 8.32
N SER A 39 10.59 20.04 7.43
CA SER A 39 10.86 20.16 6.01
C SER A 39 9.80 19.42 5.19
N ILE A 40 9.05 20.15 4.34
CA ILE A 40 7.85 19.63 3.64
C ILE A 40 8.05 19.58 2.11
N GLN A 41 8.91 20.42 1.55
CA GLN A 41 8.91 20.72 0.10
C GLN A 41 9.42 19.56 -0.78
N ASN A 42 10.43 18.81 -0.35
CA ASN A 42 10.98 17.71 -1.15
C ASN A 42 10.13 16.43 -1.08
N ALA A 43 9.37 16.24 0.01
CA ALA A 43 8.50 15.08 0.19
C ALA A 43 7.32 15.06 -0.82
N ILE A 44 6.83 16.24 -1.22
CA ILE A 44 5.66 16.36 -2.10
C ILE A 44 5.96 15.86 -3.52
N LYS A 45 7.12 16.21 -4.10
CA LYS A 45 7.46 15.85 -5.50
C LYS A 45 7.59 14.33 -5.69
N ILE A 46 8.28 13.66 -4.76
CA ILE A 46 8.44 12.19 -4.80
C ILE A 46 7.10 11.51 -4.51
N GLY A 47 6.35 12.04 -3.53
CA GLY A 47 5.06 11.48 -3.12
C GLY A 47 4.03 11.41 -4.23
N VAL A 48 3.97 12.41 -5.11
CA VAL A 48 3.00 12.44 -6.24
C VAL A 48 3.31 11.35 -7.28
N ILE A 49 4.56 11.21 -7.71
CA ILE A 49 4.95 10.19 -8.69
C ILE A 49 4.71 8.79 -8.13
N GLU A 50 5.13 8.56 -6.88
CA GLU A 50 4.91 7.28 -6.22
C GLU A 50 3.42 6.96 -6.03
N PHE A 51 2.58 7.96 -5.75
CA PHE A 51 1.14 7.78 -5.58
C PHE A 51 0.51 7.14 -6.82
N PHE A 52 0.72 7.74 -8.00
CA PHE A 52 0.12 7.26 -9.24
C PHE A 52 0.71 5.93 -9.69
N LEU A 53 2.03 5.80 -9.65
CA LEU A 53 2.69 4.56 -10.05
C LEU A 53 2.24 3.38 -9.18
N LYS A 54 2.23 3.57 -7.86
CA LYS A 54 1.81 2.50 -6.96
C LYS A 54 0.30 2.24 -7.05
N LEU A 55 -0.54 3.18 -7.49
CA LEU A 55 -1.96 2.92 -7.77
C LEU A 55 -2.13 1.93 -8.92
N ILE A 56 -1.37 2.11 -10.01
CA ILE A 56 -1.34 1.18 -11.15
C ILE A 56 -0.83 -0.20 -10.72
N ILE A 57 0.31 -0.24 -10.01
CA ILE A 57 0.92 -1.50 -9.55
C ILE A 57 -0.03 -2.22 -8.58
N TYR A 58 -0.69 -1.50 -7.68
CA TYR A 58 -1.67 -2.07 -6.76
C TYR A 58 -2.83 -2.72 -7.50
N TYR A 59 -3.38 -2.02 -8.49
CA TYR A 59 -4.47 -2.56 -9.28
C TYR A 59 -4.04 -3.86 -9.97
N ILE A 60 -2.88 -3.88 -10.61
CA ILE A 60 -2.33 -5.09 -11.27
C ILE A 60 -2.14 -6.21 -10.24
N HIS A 61 -1.54 -5.92 -9.09
CA HIS A 61 -1.35 -6.88 -8.00
C HIS A 61 -2.69 -7.47 -7.53
N GLU A 62 -3.72 -6.65 -7.32
CA GLU A 62 -5.04 -7.12 -6.93
C GLU A 62 -5.65 -8.02 -8.02
N ARG A 63 -5.49 -7.69 -9.31
CA ARG A 63 -5.98 -8.52 -10.42
C ARG A 63 -5.27 -9.87 -10.50
N VAL A 64 -3.95 -9.87 -10.33
CA VAL A 64 -3.13 -11.09 -10.32
C VAL A 64 -3.52 -11.94 -9.11
N TRP A 65 -3.62 -11.34 -7.92
CA TRP A 65 -4.02 -12.01 -6.70
C TRP A 65 -5.40 -12.68 -6.85
N LEU A 66 -6.38 -11.98 -7.43
CA LEU A 66 -7.70 -12.54 -7.72
C LEU A 66 -7.67 -13.75 -8.67
N LYS A 67 -6.63 -13.99 -9.47
CA LYS A 67 -6.48 -15.21 -10.28
C LYS A 67 -6.11 -16.43 -9.43
N PHE A 68 -5.30 -16.25 -8.39
CA PHE A 68 -4.85 -17.33 -7.50
C PHE A 68 -5.92 -17.77 -6.50
N ILE A 69 -6.85 -16.87 -6.18
CA ILE A 69 -7.89 -17.11 -5.18
C ILE A 69 -9.04 -17.96 -5.76
N LYS A 70 -9.43 -19.01 -5.03
CA LYS A 70 -10.58 -19.87 -5.36
C LYS A 70 -11.86 -19.55 -4.56
N SER A 71 -11.74 -18.96 -3.37
CA SER A 71 -12.85 -18.65 -2.46
C SER A 71 -13.08 -17.14 -2.27
N PRO A 72 -14.33 -16.69 -1.99
CA PRO A 72 -14.60 -15.29 -1.69
C PRO A 72 -14.21 -14.92 -0.24
N THR A 73 -14.01 -15.92 0.62
CA THR A 73 -13.65 -15.79 2.03
C THR A 73 -12.16 -16.02 2.22
N PHE A 74 -11.46 -14.98 2.66
CA PHE A 74 -10.03 -15.04 2.90
C PHE A 74 -9.69 -15.55 4.30
N SER A 75 -8.86 -16.58 4.37
CA SER A 75 -8.26 -17.04 5.62
C SER A 75 -7.31 -15.98 6.18
N LYS A 76 -7.00 -16.06 7.49
CA LYS A 76 -6.01 -15.15 8.10
C LYS A 76 -4.66 -15.26 7.40
N GLN A 77 -4.27 -16.47 7.00
CA GLN A 77 -3.01 -16.74 6.30
C GLN A 77 -3.01 -16.12 4.89
N GLU A 78 -4.12 -16.20 4.14
CA GLU A 78 -4.20 -15.58 2.81
C GLU A 78 -4.11 -14.05 2.87
N SER A 79 -4.75 -13.41 3.87
CA SER A 79 -4.59 -11.97 4.08
C SER A 79 -3.15 -11.57 4.43
N LEU A 80 -2.47 -12.39 5.24
CA LEU A 80 -1.05 -12.17 5.58
C LEU A 80 -0.16 -12.33 4.35
N LEU A 81 -0.31 -13.41 3.58
CA LEU A 81 0.46 -13.65 2.36
C LEU A 81 0.26 -12.53 1.34
N LYS A 82 -0.98 -12.05 1.19
CA LYS A 82 -1.26 -10.90 0.34
C LYS A 82 -0.56 -9.65 0.83
N THR A 83 -0.58 -9.41 2.13
CA THR A 83 0.12 -8.27 2.76
C THR A 83 1.60 -8.34 2.48
N ILE A 84 2.24 -9.49 2.72
CA ILE A 84 3.66 -9.70 2.46
C ILE A 84 3.99 -9.48 0.98
N SER A 85 3.23 -10.07 0.06
CA SER A 85 3.46 -9.90 -1.38
C SER A 85 3.33 -8.46 -1.83
N TRP A 86 2.31 -7.73 -1.34
CA TRP A 86 2.12 -6.32 -1.63
C TRP A 86 3.25 -5.46 -1.06
N ARG A 87 3.67 -5.73 0.18
CA ARG A 87 4.77 -5.02 0.84
C ARG A 87 6.07 -5.19 0.10
N PHE A 88 6.39 -6.41 -0.31
CA PHE A 88 7.60 -6.69 -1.07
C PHE A 88 7.65 -5.88 -2.38
N ILE A 89 6.56 -5.89 -3.17
CA ILE A 89 6.48 -5.13 -4.42
C ILE A 89 6.58 -3.62 -4.17
N ALA A 90 5.87 -3.11 -3.17
CA ALA A 90 5.82 -1.69 -2.86
C ALA A 90 7.18 -1.17 -2.37
N THR A 91 7.85 -1.90 -1.46
CA THR A 91 9.18 -1.53 -0.94
C THR A 91 10.23 -1.57 -2.04
N THR A 92 10.22 -2.60 -2.89
CA THR A 92 11.14 -2.68 -4.05
C THR A 92 10.93 -1.53 -5.02
N THR A 93 9.67 -1.17 -5.29
CA THR A 93 9.35 -0.04 -6.18
C THR A 93 9.91 1.27 -5.62
N THR A 94 9.72 1.54 -4.33
CA THR A 94 10.29 2.73 -3.68
C THR A 94 11.80 2.70 -3.68
N PHE A 95 12.42 1.57 -3.36
CA PHE A 95 13.88 1.44 -3.39
C PHE A 95 14.46 1.77 -4.77
N LEU A 96 13.85 1.28 -5.86
CA LEU A 96 14.28 1.57 -7.23
C LEU A 96 14.09 3.06 -7.59
N ILE A 97 12.96 3.65 -7.24
CA ILE A 97 12.67 5.07 -7.53
C ILE A 97 13.61 5.97 -6.74
N SER A 98 13.76 5.71 -5.43
CA SER A 98 14.65 6.46 -4.57
C SER A 98 16.10 6.31 -5.02
N GLY A 99 16.55 5.09 -5.36
CA GLY A 99 17.91 4.83 -5.83
C GLY A 99 18.23 5.49 -7.19
N ALA A 100 17.25 5.59 -8.09
CA ALA A 100 17.43 6.27 -9.37
C ALA A 100 17.46 7.81 -9.27
N ILE A 101 16.91 8.38 -8.20
CA ILE A 101 16.70 9.83 -8.06
C ILE A 101 17.64 10.48 -7.04
N LEU A 102 17.84 9.86 -5.87
CA LEU A 102 18.32 10.58 -4.70
C LEU A 102 19.83 10.61 -4.55
N ASN A 103 20.57 9.60 -5.03
CA ASN A 103 22.04 9.47 -4.86
C ASN A 103 22.58 9.78 -3.44
N ASP A 104 21.72 9.84 -2.42
CA ASP A 104 22.05 10.29 -1.07
C ASP A 104 21.10 9.60 -0.06
N PHE A 105 21.71 9.03 0.99
CA PHE A 105 21.04 8.28 2.04
C PHE A 105 21.39 8.89 3.40
N ASN A 106 20.56 9.82 3.86
CA ASN A 106 20.74 10.43 5.18
C ASN A 106 20.08 9.58 6.29
N LYS A 107 20.54 9.76 7.54
CA LYS A 107 20.06 9.00 8.70
C LYS A 107 18.54 9.18 8.94
N ILE A 108 18.01 10.39 8.71
CA ILE A 108 16.58 10.70 8.92
C ILE A 108 15.71 9.93 7.92
N ALA A 109 16.09 9.89 6.64
CA ALA A 109 15.37 9.14 5.60
C ALA A 109 15.34 7.64 5.90
N LEU A 110 16.42 7.08 6.46
CA LEU A 110 16.45 5.68 6.90
C LEU A 110 15.41 5.41 8.00
N PHE A 111 15.33 6.29 9.02
CA PHE A 111 14.33 6.15 10.09
C PHE A 111 12.90 6.26 9.57
N ILE A 112 12.62 7.22 8.69
CA ILE A 112 11.31 7.35 8.03
C ILE A 112 10.97 6.07 7.27
N ALA A 113 11.88 5.58 6.42
CA ALA A 113 11.66 4.39 5.61
C ALA A 113 11.39 3.14 6.46
N LEU A 114 12.12 2.95 7.57
CA LEU A 114 11.89 1.85 8.49
C LEU A 114 10.54 1.94 9.18
N LEU A 115 10.17 3.13 9.66
CA LEU A 115 8.92 3.33 10.37
C LEU A 115 7.72 3.17 9.44
N GLU A 116 7.80 3.69 8.22
CA GLU A 116 6.80 3.50 7.17
C GLU A 116 6.65 2.04 6.74
N LEU A 117 7.75 1.27 6.72
CA LEU A 117 7.69 -0.16 6.41
C LEU A 117 6.85 -0.91 7.44
N ILE A 118 7.09 -0.64 8.73
CA ILE A 118 6.37 -1.27 9.84
C ILE A 118 4.92 -0.80 9.88
N SER A 119 4.68 0.52 9.86
CA SER A 119 3.33 1.10 9.98
C SER A 119 2.43 0.61 8.84
N LYS A 120 2.91 0.67 7.60
CA LYS A 120 2.11 0.28 6.43
C LYS A 120 1.89 -1.22 6.34
N PHE A 121 2.80 -2.04 6.89
CA PHE A 121 2.56 -3.48 7.02
C PHE A 121 1.32 -3.73 7.86
N ILE A 122 1.27 -3.15 9.06
CA ILE A 122 0.16 -3.28 10.01
C ILE A 122 -1.14 -2.72 9.39
N LEU A 123 -1.09 -1.49 8.89
CA LEU A 123 -2.26 -0.81 8.31
C LEU A 123 -2.85 -1.57 7.13
N TYR A 124 -2.02 -2.15 6.26
CA TYR A 124 -2.51 -2.88 5.10
C TYR A 124 -3.11 -4.22 5.45
N TYR A 125 -2.54 -4.92 6.44
CA TYR A 125 -3.16 -6.11 6.94
C TYR A 125 -4.57 -5.81 7.47
N ILE A 126 -4.70 -4.79 8.32
CA ILE A 126 -6.00 -4.36 8.87
C ILE A 126 -6.96 -3.95 7.75
N HIS A 127 -6.49 -3.17 6.77
CA HIS A 127 -7.26 -2.77 5.60
C HIS A 127 -7.77 -3.99 4.82
N GLU A 128 -6.93 -4.99 4.57
CA GLU A 128 -7.35 -6.23 3.92
C GLU A 128 -8.43 -6.93 4.75
N ARG A 129 -8.28 -7.02 6.08
CA ARG A 129 -9.27 -7.64 6.97
C ARG A 129 -10.62 -6.93 6.95
N ILE A 130 -10.63 -5.60 6.91
CA ILE A 130 -11.85 -4.79 6.77
C ILE A 130 -12.51 -5.07 5.42
N TRP A 131 -11.73 -5.11 4.33
CA TRP A 131 -12.23 -5.34 2.98
C TRP A 131 -12.85 -6.72 2.73
N ILE A 132 -12.57 -7.71 3.59
CA ILE A 132 -13.26 -9.01 3.57
C ILE A 132 -14.74 -8.85 3.95
N LYS A 133 -15.05 -7.94 4.89
CA LYS A 133 -16.41 -7.74 5.40
C LYS A 133 -17.32 -6.98 4.43
N ILE A 134 -16.74 -6.33 3.42
CA ILE A 134 -17.49 -5.51 2.45
C ILE A 134 -17.90 -6.39 1.25
N PRO A 135 -19.20 -6.64 1.02
CA PRO A 135 -19.69 -7.54 -0.04
C PRO A 135 -19.60 -6.96 -1.47
N LEU A 136 -18.86 -5.86 -1.67
CA LEU A 136 -18.78 -5.14 -2.94
C LEU A 136 -18.16 -6.00 -4.05
N GLY A 137 -18.94 -6.31 -5.08
CA GLY A 137 -18.48 -7.03 -6.26
C GLY A 137 -18.30 -8.54 -6.09
N LEU A 138 -18.46 -9.11 -4.90
CA LEU A 138 -18.49 -10.55 -4.65
C LEU A 138 -19.91 -11.09 -4.86
N LYS A 139 -20.40 -11.14 -6.11
CA LYS A 139 -21.66 -11.85 -6.38
C LYS A 139 -21.40 -13.35 -6.40
N HIS A 140 -22.03 -14.09 -5.49
CA HIS A 140 -22.23 -15.52 -5.70
C HIS A 140 -23.14 -15.67 -6.92
N LYS A 141 -22.62 -16.27 -8.00
CA LYS A 141 -23.50 -16.88 -9.00
C LYS A 141 -24.28 -17.96 -8.23
N LYS A 142 -25.57 -17.73 -7.94
CA LYS A 142 -26.48 -18.82 -7.60
C LYS A 142 -26.38 -19.80 -8.77
N LYS A 143 -25.99 -21.04 -8.44
CA LYS A 143 -25.96 -22.14 -9.40
C LYS A 143 -27.40 -22.52 -9.70
#